data_AF-A0A1W9MK12-F1
#
_entry.id   AF-A0A1W9MK12-F1
#
_cell.length_a   1.000
_cell.length_b   1.000
_cell.length_c   1.000
_cell.angle_alpha   90.00
_cell.angle_beta   90.00
_cell.angle_gamma   90.00
#
_symmetry.space_group_name_H-M   'P 1'
#
loop_
_entity.id
_entity.type
_entity.pdbx_description
1 polymer ?
#
loop_
_entity_poly.entity_id
_entity_poly.type
_entity_poly.pdbx_seq_one_letter_code
_entity_poly.pdbx_strand_id
1 'polypeptide(L)'
;MITKEKIQDYLAEKFKSASVLEVKELGSGVHGTGHLIRFLADECGRKVEKRLVMKGLEGLNFGHDYVCDRAQVLLLANSTYNKLPNH
;
A
#
# COMPACT_ATOMS: atom_id res chain seq x y z
N MET A 1 13.48 2.22 0.09
CA MET A 1 13.11 0.79 0.16
C MET A 1 11.94 0.63 1.11
N ILE A 2 10.92 -0.12 0.69
CA ILE A 2 9.78 -0.52 1.51
C ILE A 2 10.25 -1.62 2.47
N THR A 3 9.99 -1.47 3.77
CA THR A 3 10.34 -2.48 4.77
C THR A 3 9.11 -2.81 5.62
N LYS A 4 9.13 -3.97 6.28
CA LYS A 4 8.00 -4.44 7.09
C LYS A 4 7.71 -3.47 8.25
N GLU A 5 8.74 -2.86 8.81
CA GLU A 5 8.65 -1.89 9.91
C GLU A 5 7.87 -0.65 9.46
N LYS A 6 8.24 -0.07 8.31
CA LYS A 6 7.53 1.10 7.76
C LYS A 6 6.07 0.82 7.45
N ILE A 7 5.77 -0.37 6.94
CA ILE A 7 4.40 -0.81 6.70
C ILE A 7 3.64 -0.91 8.02
N GLN A 8 4.26 -1.49 9.04
CA GLN A 8 3.64 -1.64 10.35
C GLN A 8 3.37 -0.28 11.02
N ASP A 9 4.33 0.64 10.97
CA ASP A 9 4.18 1.99 11.53
C ASP A 9 3.02 2.74 10.87
N TYR A 10 2.95 2.72 9.54
CA TYR A 10 1.85 3.33 8.78
C TYR A 10 0.48 2.73 9.15
N LEU A 11 0.40 1.41 9.29
CA LEU A 11 -0.85 0.75 9.67
C LEU A 11 -1.23 1.02 11.12
N ALA A 12 -0.26 1.12 12.02
CA ALA A 12 -0.50 1.45 13.42
C ALA A 12 -1.04 2.88 13.56
N GLU A 13 -0.49 3.83 12.80
CA GLU A 13 -1.01 5.20 12.75
C GLU A 13 -2.46 5.23 12.23
N LYS A 14 -2.76 4.47 11.17
CA LYS A 14 -4.09 4.45 10.55
C LYS A 14 -5.17 3.75 11.38
N PHE A 15 -4.82 2.67 12.09
CA PHE A 15 -5.77 1.81 12.81
C PHE A 15 -5.59 1.85 14.34
N LYS A 16 -4.88 2.84 14.90
CA LYS A 16 -4.43 2.95 16.31
C LYS A 16 -3.43 1.88 16.74
N SER A 17 -3.68 0.62 16.36
CA SER A 17 -2.78 -0.50 16.53
C SER A 17 -2.93 -1.45 15.35
N ALA A 18 -1.79 -1.88 14.80
CA ALA A 18 -1.76 -2.88 13.75
C ALA A 18 -0.55 -3.80 13.90
N SER A 19 -0.70 -5.07 13.55
CA SER A 19 0.39 -6.05 13.52
C SER A 19 0.43 -6.73 12.17
N VAL A 20 1.55 -6.59 11.46
CA VAL A 20 1.73 -7.16 10.11
C VAL A 20 2.03 -8.65 10.23
N LEU A 21 1.10 -9.47 9.72
CA LEU A 21 1.22 -10.93 9.69
C LEU A 21 2.08 -11.38 8.52
N GLU A 22 1.79 -10.87 7.33
CA GLU A 22 2.47 -11.28 6.09
C GLU A 22 2.53 -10.12 5.10
N VAL A 23 3.65 -10.04 4.39
CA VAL A 23 3.80 -9.23 3.17
C VAL A 23 4.19 -10.20 2.06
N LYS A 24 3.27 -10.45 1.14
CA LYS A 24 3.48 -11.38 0.03
C LYS A 24 3.53 -10.60 -1.27
N GLU A 25 4.60 -10.76 -2.04
CA GLU A 25 4.64 -10.26 -3.41
C GLU A 25 3.59 -10.97 -4.26
N LEU A 26 2.75 -10.19 -4.94
CA LEU A 26 1.74 -10.70 -5.88
C LEU A 26 2.28 -10.74 -7.31
N GLY A 27 3.22 -9.86 -7.63
CA GLY A 27 3.90 -9.81 -8.91
C GLY A 27 4.62 -8.48 -9.11
N SER A 28 5.60 -8.51 -10.01
CA SER A 28 6.37 -7.34 -10.42
C SER A 28 6.18 -7.10 -11.92
N GLY A 29 6.18 -5.82 -12.32
CA GLY A 29 6.07 -5.42 -13.70
C GLY A 29 6.76 -4.08 -13.95
N VAL A 30 6.62 -3.59 -15.19
CA VAL A 30 7.31 -2.39 -15.66
C VAL A 30 7.04 -1.14 -14.80
N HIS A 31 5.83 -1.03 -14.25
CA HIS A 31 5.43 0.12 -13.41
C HIS A 31 5.68 -0.07 -11.92
N GLY A 32 6.30 -1.20 -11.51
CA GLY A 32 6.61 -1.52 -10.12
C GLY A 32 5.98 -2.82 -9.63
N THR A 33 6.07 -3.03 -8.31
CA THR A 33 5.79 -4.31 -7.65
C THR A 33 4.56 -4.23 -6.74
N GLY A 34 3.65 -5.19 -6.90
CA GLY A 34 2.44 -5.33 -6.09
C GLY A 34 2.62 -6.31 -4.92
N HIS A 35 2.10 -5.95 -3.76
CA HIS A 35 2.19 -6.75 -2.54
C HIS A 35 0.81 -6.90 -1.89
N LEU A 36 0.50 -8.11 -1.42
CA LEU A 36 -0.61 -8.38 -0.51
C LEU A 36 -0.10 -8.27 0.93
N ILE A 37 -0.74 -7.41 1.71
CA ILE A 37 -0.41 -7.23 3.12
C ILE A 37 -1.56 -7.78 3.96
N ARG A 38 -1.27 -8.78 4.79
CA ARG A 38 -2.18 -9.31 5.80
C ARG A 38 -1.78 -8.78 7.17
N PHE A 39 -2.73 -8.22 7.91
CA PHE A 39 -2.46 -7.63 9.21
C PHE A 39 -3.66 -7.75 10.15
N LEU A 40 -3.40 -7.72 11.45
CA LEU A 40 -4.44 -7.55 12.47
C LEU A 40 -4.56 -6.06 12.79
N ALA A 41 -5.77 -5.52 12.69
CA ALA A 41 -6.09 -4.14 13.06
C ALA A 41 -6.92 -4.13 14.35
N ASP A 42 -6.75 -3.11 15.18
CA ASP A 42 -7.68 -2.84 16.28
C ASP A 42 -8.87 -2.03 15.77
N GLU A 43 -10.05 -2.66 15.76
CA GLU A 43 -11.31 -1.98 15.52
C GLU A 43 -12.17 -2.05 16.77
N CYS A 44 -12.26 -0.91 17.47
CA CYS A 44 -13.07 -0.75 18.68
C CYS A 44 -12.76 -1.78 19.78
N GLY A 45 -11.48 -2.09 19.99
CA GLY A 45 -11.01 -3.03 21.02
C GLY A 45 -11.04 -4.50 20.58
N ARG A 46 -11.31 -4.78 19.29
CA ARG A 46 -11.27 -6.14 18.72
C ARG A 46 -10.16 -6.22 17.68
N LYS A 47 -9.40 -7.31 17.73
CA LYS A 47 -8.42 -7.64 16.69
C LYS A 47 -9.13 -8.25 15.49
N VAL A 48 -9.12 -7.56 14.37
CA VAL A 48 -9.75 -7.99 13.11
C VAL A 48 -8.66 -8.23 12.06
N GLU A 49 -8.68 -9.37 11.38
CA GLU A 49 -7.79 -9.62 10.24
C GLU A 49 -8.25 -8.79 9.04
N LYS A 50 -7.33 -8.02 8.47
CA LYS A 50 -7.54 -7.23 7.26
C LYS A 50 -6.48 -7.54 6.22
N ARG A 51 -6.85 -7.22 4.99
CA ARG A 51 -6.01 -7.38 3.80
C ARG A 51 -6.05 -6.11 2.99
N LEU A 52 -4.90 -5.72 2.45
CA LEU A 52 -4.83 -4.65 1.46
C LEU A 52 -3.81 -5.01 0.38
N VAL A 53 -3.99 -4.42 -0.79
CA VAL A 53 -3.02 -4.47 -1.88
C VAL A 53 -2.23 -3.17 -1.87
N MET A 54 -0.90 -3.29 -1.78
CA MET A 54 0.02 -2.17 -1.87
C MET A 54 0.79 -2.26 -3.18
N LYS A 55 0.75 -1.20 -3.97
CA LYS A 55 1.56 -1.08 -5.19
C LYS A 55 2.73 -0.14 -4.94
N GLY A 56 3.95 -0.63 -5.13
CA GLY A 56 5.14 0.20 -5.24
C GLY A 56 5.25 0.82 -6.63
N LEU A 57 5.76 2.05 -6.70
CA LEU A 57 6.22 2.66 -7.94
C LEU A 57 7.75 2.61 -7.93
N GLU A 58 8.33 1.77 -8.78
CA GLU A 58 9.78 1.63 -8.90
C GLU A 58 10.26 2.24 -10.22
N GLY A 59 11.45 2.84 -10.17
CA GLY A 59 12.25 3.14 -11.36
C GLY A 59 12.21 4.58 -11.90
N LEU A 60 13.19 4.84 -12.76
CA LEU A 60 13.19 5.85 -13.82
C LEU A 60 12.48 5.25 -15.05
N ASN A 61 11.97 6.09 -15.94
CA ASN A 61 11.12 5.84 -17.11
C ASN A 61 9.62 5.69 -16.80
N PHE A 62 8.81 5.72 -17.86
CA PHE A 62 7.34 5.61 -17.84
C PHE A 62 6.61 6.71 -17.03
N GLY A 63 7.20 7.91 -16.95
CA GLY A 63 6.59 9.02 -16.23
C GLY A 63 6.65 8.80 -14.72
N HIS A 64 7.73 8.21 -14.22
CA HIS A 64 8.03 8.12 -12.79
C HIS A 64 9.36 8.81 -12.43
N ASP A 65 10.01 9.43 -13.42
CA ASP A 65 11.35 10.01 -13.31
C ASP A 65 11.39 11.14 -12.29
N TYR A 66 10.43 12.06 -12.38
CA TYR A 66 10.34 13.20 -11.48
C TYR A 66 9.31 12.96 -10.37
N VAL A 67 9.50 13.68 -9.26
CA VAL A 67 8.56 13.63 -8.11
C VAL A 67 7.15 14.03 -8.54
N CYS A 68 7.03 15.01 -9.44
CA CYS A 68 5.74 15.45 -9.98
C CYS A 68 5.00 14.34 -10.74
N ASP A 69 5.72 13.51 -11.49
CA ASP A 69 5.09 12.46 -12.28
C ASP A 69 4.55 11.34 -11.37
N ARG A 70 5.34 10.96 -10.35
CA ARG A 70 4.87 10.03 -9.31
C ARG A 70 3.68 10.58 -8.52
N ALA A 71 3.68 11.89 -8.24
CA ALA A 71 2.55 12.56 -7.60
C ALA A 71 1.29 12.52 -8.48
N GLN A 72 1.42 12.71 -9.80
CA GLN A 72 0.31 12.59 -10.73
C GLN A 72 -0.30 11.17 -10.70
N VAL A 73 0.53 10.12 -10.71
CA VAL A 73 0.06 8.72 -10.61
C VAL A 73 -0.69 8.48 -9.30
N LEU A 74 -0.17 9.01 -8.18
CA LEU A 74 -0.82 8.91 -6.87
C LEU A 74 -2.18 9.64 -6.85
N LEU A 75 -2.24 10.86 -7.39
CA LEU A 75 -3.47 11.65 -7.46
C LEU A 75 -4.52 10.98 -8.36
N LEU A 76 -4.09 10.45 -9.50
CA LEU A 76 -4.96 9.69 -10.39
C LEU A 76 -5.54 8.48 -9.68
N ALA A 77 -4.71 7.68 -9.01
CA ALA A 77 -5.15 6.52 -8.24
C ALA A 77 -6.15 6.89 -7.14
N ASN A 78 -5.90 7.98 -6.42
CA ASN A 78 -6.82 8.48 -5.40
C ASN A 78 -8.16 8.96 -5.98
N SER A 79 -8.13 9.56 -7.18
CA SER A 79 -9.35 10.05 -7.84
C SER A 79 -10.18 8.96 -8.50
N THR A 80 -9.58 7.80 -8.80
CA THR A 80 -10.17 6.69 -9.56
C THR A 80 -10.28 5.42 -8.71
N TYR A 81 -9.19 4.68 -8.55
CA TYR A 81 -9.15 3.37 -7.89
C TYR A 81 -9.72 3.40 -6.47
N ASN A 82 -9.35 4.39 -5.66
CA ASN A 82 -9.83 4.49 -4.27
C ASN A 82 -11.35 4.73 -4.15
N LYS A 83 -12.02 5.11 -5.24
CA LYS A 83 -13.48 5.28 -5.26
C LYS A 83 -14.21 4.03 -5.77
N LEU A 84 -13.49 3.02 -6.22
CA LEU A 84 -14.10 1.79 -6.69
C LEU A 84 -14.55 0.95 -5.48
N PRO A 85 -15.77 0.38 -5.51
CA PRO A 85 -16.21 -0.51 -4.45
C PRO A 85 -15.32 -1.74 -4.39
N ASN A 86 -14.81 -2.06 -3.19
CA ASN A 86 -13.92 -3.19 -2.91
C ASN A 86 -12.51 -3.11 -3.55
N HIS A 87 -12.05 -1.91 -3.89
CA HIS A 87 -10.68 -1.67 -4.32
C HIS A 87 -9.79 -1.17 -3.16
#